data_AF-A0A5E5A1H5-F1
#
_entry.id   AF-A0A5E5A1H5-F1
#
_cell.length_a   1.000
_cell.length_b   1.000
_cell.length_c   1.000
_cell.angle_alpha   90.00
_cell.angle_beta   90.00
_cell.angle_gamma   90.00
#
_symmetry.space_group_name_H-M   'P 1'
#
loop_
_entity.id
_entity.type
_entity.pdbx_description
1 polymer ?
#
loop_
_entity_poly.entity_id
_entity_poly.type
_entity_poly.pdbx_seq_one_letter_code
_entity_poly.pdbx_strand_id
1 'polypeptide(L)'
;MRPLLTSLRRHGLITAMLCFAGTPSVYAQSCDCTQIVSSCTGSVAMTPTGSQKGLYGADLTISANAQQCAKVEYFVDNTPAFTILVNGRSGTDRVMGTSETPMTADRVTYQSCRVCKAGASNAAEKSAAQTRNEAEMLFDAALDRNDFNPYSKDEAFQRLAGNAGAVDGANMAAMMSVMQSMQQLQATVGRSASVPAAVAVSPSAAPAKKTTDTCTSKGFRTCDFGWPEDVPRK
;
A
#
# COMPACT_ATOMS: atom_id res chain seq x y z
N MET A 1 56.36 -53.03 17.48
CA MET A 1 57.04 -51.79 17.04
C MET A 1 56.65 -50.68 18.01
N ARG A 2 57.66 -49.95 18.48
CA ARG A 2 57.65 -49.03 19.62
C ARG A 2 56.94 -47.68 19.34
N PRO A 3 56.66 -46.87 20.40
CA PRO A 3 55.57 -45.90 20.56
C PRO A 3 56.06 -44.43 20.48
N LEU A 4 55.18 -43.44 20.70
CA LEU A 4 55.44 -42.06 21.18
C LEU A 4 54.05 -41.35 21.31
N LEU A 5 53.45 -41.09 22.50
CA LEU A 5 53.81 -40.16 23.59
C LEU A 5 54.20 -38.74 23.13
N THR A 6 53.27 -37.79 23.31
CA THR A 6 53.45 -36.40 23.84
C THR A 6 52.10 -35.68 23.75
N SER A 7 51.36 -35.41 24.84
CA SER A 7 51.58 -34.34 25.83
C SER A 7 51.82 -32.99 25.18
N LEU A 8 50.88 -32.03 25.32
CA LEU A 8 51.17 -30.67 25.82
C LEU A 8 49.90 -29.81 25.97
N ARG A 9 49.66 -29.37 27.22
CA ARG A 9 49.32 -27.99 27.67
C ARG A 9 48.08 -27.31 27.04
N ARG A 10 46.95 -27.20 27.76
CA ARG A 10 46.64 -26.16 28.77
C ARG A 10 47.40 -24.83 28.53
N HIS A 11 46.69 -23.83 28.00
CA HIS A 11 46.55 -22.43 28.45
C HIS A 11 46.24 -21.49 27.27
N GLY A 12 45.20 -20.66 27.40
CA GLY A 12 45.17 -19.33 26.79
C GLY A 12 43.94 -18.98 25.96
N LEU A 13 43.16 -18.02 26.47
CA LEU A 13 42.17 -17.16 25.78
C LEU A 13 40.95 -17.88 25.20
N ILE A 14 39.81 -17.97 25.89
CA ILE A 14 38.87 -16.86 26.15
C ILE A 14 38.92 -15.78 25.05
N THR A 15 38.56 -16.16 23.83
CA THR A 15 38.06 -15.21 22.83
C THR A 15 36.54 -15.31 22.87
N ALA A 16 35.93 -14.64 23.86
CA ALA A 16 34.50 -14.38 23.86
C ALA A 16 34.23 -13.47 22.66
N MET A 17 33.87 -14.10 21.54
CA MET A 17 33.45 -13.44 20.31
C MET A 17 32.12 -12.75 20.63
N LEU A 18 32.22 -11.49 21.06
CA LEU A 18 31.09 -10.56 21.18
C LEU A 18 30.51 -10.42 19.77
N CYS A 19 29.53 -11.26 19.45
CA CYS A 19 28.61 -11.02 18.35
C CYS A 19 27.84 -9.75 18.69
N PHE A 20 28.37 -8.59 18.28
CA PHE A 20 27.58 -7.38 18.14
C PHE A 20 26.46 -7.73 17.17
N ALA A 21 25.28 -8.02 17.72
CA ALA A 21 24.04 -8.05 16.99
C ALA A 21 23.81 -6.62 16.49
N GLY A 22 24.35 -6.32 15.30
CA GLY A 22 23.98 -5.13 14.55
C GLY A 22 22.50 -5.26 14.24
N THR A 23 21.67 -4.59 15.03
CA THR A 23 20.27 -4.40 14.70
C THR A 23 20.24 -3.72 13.34
N PRO A 24 19.67 -4.33 12.29
CA PRO A 24 19.53 -3.65 11.01
C PRO A 24 18.63 -2.45 11.25
N SER A 25 19.23 -1.26 11.23
CA SER A 25 18.51 0.00 11.31
C SER A 25 17.63 0.10 10.07
N VAL A 26 16.35 -0.24 10.23
CA VAL A 26 15.33 0.01 9.20
C VAL A 26 15.07 1.52 9.23
N TYR A 27 15.95 2.28 8.60
CA TYR A 27 15.67 3.67 8.30
C TYR A 27 14.53 3.68 7.29
N ALA A 28 13.44 4.38 7.59
CA ALA A 28 12.39 4.70 6.63
C ALA A 28 12.98 5.64 5.58
N GLN A 29 13.69 5.05 4.62
CA GLN A 29 14.27 5.74 3.48
C GLN A 29 13.10 6.12 2.57
N SER A 30 12.92 7.41 2.29
CA SER A 30 12.01 7.80 1.22
C SER A 30 12.58 7.29 -0.10
N CYS A 31 11.75 6.83 -1.03
CA CYS A 31 12.22 6.35 -2.34
C CYS A 31 11.86 7.35 -3.44
N ASP A 32 12.86 7.90 -4.13
CA ASP A 32 12.65 8.73 -5.30
C ASP A 32 12.86 7.93 -6.59
N CYS A 33 11.77 7.38 -7.10
CA CYS A 33 11.75 6.60 -8.34
C CYS A 33 11.62 7.45 -9.61
N THR A 34 11.72 8.78 -9.51
CA THR A 34 11.95 9.64 -10.70
C THR A 34 13.40 9.57 -11.16
N GLN A 35 14.33 9.25 -10.25
CA GLN A 35 15.75 9.08 -10.52
C GLN A 35 16.13 7.60 -10.44
N ILE A 36 16.31 6.97 -11.60
CA ILE A 36 16.77 5.58 -11.68
C ILE A 36 18.29 5.55 -11.60
N VAL A 37 18.82 4.81 -10.62
CA VAL A 37 20.28 4.69 -10.41
C VAL A 37 20.87 3.45 -11.06
N SER A 38 20.12 2.33 -11.09
CA SER A 38 20.55 1.08 -11.74
C SER A 38 19.36 0.16 -12.03
N SER A 39 19.63 -1.01 -12.62
CA SER A 39 18.65 -2.10 -12.78
C SER A 39 18.86 -3.18 -11.72
N CYS A 40 17.81 -3.95 -11.44
CA CYS A 40 17.84 -5.09 -10.52
C CYS A 40 17.16 -6.30 -11.17
N THR A 41 17.26 -7.46 -10.51
CA THR A 41 16.41 -8.62 -10.80
C THR A 41 15.30 -8.69 -9.77
N GLY A 42 14.09 -9.01 -10.22
CA GLY A 42 12.94 -9.20 -9.35
C GLY A 42 12.07 -10.35 -9.81
N SER A 43 11.12 -10.74 -8.96
CA SER A 43 10.10 -11.73 -9.26
C SER A 43 8.78 -11.35 -8.59
N VAL A 44 7.68 -11.78 -9.21
CA VAL A 44 6.34 -11.60 -8.68
C VAL A 44 5.71 -12.98 -8.55
N ALA A 45 5.39 -13.39 -7.33
CA ALA A 45 4.64 -14.60 -7.05
C ALA A 45 3.21 -14.21 -6.69
N MET A 46 2.24 -15.02 -7.10
CA MET A 46 0.82 -14.77 -6.85
C MET A 46 0.24 -15.88 -5.99
N THR A 47 -0.48 -15.49 -4.94
CA THR A 47 -1.30 -16.39 -4.12
C THR A 47 -2.77 -16.03 -4.31
N PRO A 48 -3.58 -16.88 -4.99
CA PRO A 48 -5.00 -16.63 -5.12
C PRO A 48 -5.66 -16.47 -3.74
N THR A 49 -6.52 -15.47 -3.62
CA THR A 49 -7.38 -15.29 -2.46
C THR A 49 -8.80 -15.70 -2.81
N GLY A 50 -9.58 -16.09 -1.80
CA GLY A 50 -10.96 -16.52 -2.02
C GLY A 50 -11.82 -15.48 -2.72
N SER A 51 -12.95 -15.91 -3.29
CA SER A 51 -13.92 -15.00 -3.89
C SER A 51 -14.66 -14.21 -2.81
N GLN A 52 -14.71 -12.89 -2.96
CA GLN A 52 -15.56 -12.03 -2.15
C GLN A 52 -16.60 -11.39 -3.07
N LYS A 53 -17.88 -11.76 -2.89
CA LYS A 53 -19.01 -11.28 -3.73
C LYS A 53 -18.85 -11.61 -5.23
N GLY A 54 -18.26 -12.76 -5.56
CA GLY A 54 -18.06 -13.18 -6.95
C GLY A 54 -16.80 -12.59 -7.61
N LEU A 55 -16.08 -11.71 -6.93
CA LEU A 55 -14.80 -11.18 -7.39
C LEU A 55 -13.65 -11.96 -6.78
N TYR A 56 -12.74 -12.44 -7.62
CA TYR A 56 -11.54 -13.13 -7.21
C TYR A 56 -10.40 -12.13 -7.04
N GLY A 57 -9.73 -12.15 -5.89
CA GLY A 57 -8.50 -11.38 -5.67
C GLY A 57 -7.28 -12.28 -5.60
N ALA A 58 -6.10 -11.69 -5.57
CA ALA A 58 -4.87 -12.38 -5.24
C ALA A 58 -3.95 -11.48 -4.40
N ASP A 59 -3.17 -12.11 -3.53
CA ASP A 59 -2.07 -11.47 -2.83
C ASP A 59 -0.80 -11.72 -3.65
N LEU A 60 -0.14 -10.64 -4.08
CA LEU A 60 1.11 -10.65 -4.81
C LEU A 60 2.26 -10.53 -3.81
N THR A 61 3.22 -11.44 -3.90
CA THR A 61 4.50 -11.34 -3.20
C THR A 61 5.55 -10.89 -4.21
N ILE A 62 5.99 -9.65 -4.08
CA ILE A 62 6.99 -9.04 -4.95
C ILE A 62 8.34 -9.14 -4.24
N SER A 63 9.36 -9.62 -4.95
CA SER A 63 10.73 -9.66 -4.44
C SER A 63 11.71 -9.05 -5.43
N ALA A 64 12.79 -8.49 -4.92
CA ALA A 64 13.87 -7.92 -5.71
C ALA A 64 15.22 -8.15 -5.02
N ASN A 65 16.28 -8.14 -5.82
CA ASN A 65 17.66 -8.15 -5.36
C ASN A 65 18.26 -6.74 -5.49
N ALA A 66 17.75 -5.81 -4.69
CA ALA A 66 18.33 -4.48 -4.56
C ALA A 66 18.78 -4.24 -3.11
N GLN A 67 19.86 -3.49 -2.94
CA GLN A 67 20.34 -3.09 -1.60
C GLN A 67 19.52 -1.94 -0.99
N GLN A 68 18.76 -1.22 -1.82
CA GLN A 68 17.96 -0.04 -1.48
C GLN A 68 16.65 -0.04 -2.29
N CYS A 69 15.89 1.05 -2.23
CA CYS A 69 14.67 1.30 -3.00
C CYS A 69 14.66 0.65 -4.40
N ALA A 70 13.68 -0.22 -4.66
CA ALA A 70 13.47 -0.83 -5.97
C ALA A 70 12.04 -0.61 -6.46
N LYS A 71 11.88 -0.20 -7.72
CA LYS A 71 10.61 -0.19 -8.44
C LYS A 71 10.52 -1.45 -9.29
N VAL A 72 9.53 -2.27 -9.01
CA VAL A 72 9.21 -3.48 -9.79
C VAL A 72 7.96 -3.19 -10.60
N GLU A 73 8.07 -3.33 -11.92
CA GLU A 73 6.97 -3.15 -12.87
C GLU A 73 6.49 -4.52 -13.36
N TYR A 74 5.18 -4.70 -13.42
CA TYR A 74 4.52 -5.93 -13.83
C TYR A 74 3.16 -5.63 -14.45
N PHE A 75 2.60 -6.61 -15.15
CA PHE A 75 1.23 -6.56 -15.66
C PHE A 75 0.33 -7.48 -14.84
N VAL A 76 -0.88 -7.02 -14.57
CA VAL A 76 -1.98 -7.83 -14.04
C VAL A 76 -3.13 -7.73 -15.02
N ASP A 77 -3.51 -8.83 -15.66
CA ASP A 77 -4.55 -8.86 -16.69
C ASP A 77 -4.30 -7.83 -17.81
N ASN A 78 -3.06 -7.74 -18.29
CA ASN A 78 -2.57 -6.74 -19.28
C ASN A 78 -2.64 -5.27 -18.82
N THR A 79 -2.96 -5.01 -17.55
CA THR A 79 -2.93 -3.68 -16.97
C THR A 79 -1.57 -3.43 -16.31
N PRO A 80 -0.82 -2.38 -16.69
CA PRO A 80 0.47 -2.09 -16.09
C PRO A 80 0.31 -1.64 -14.65
N ALA A 81 1.07 -2.26 -13.76
CA ALA A 81 1.15 -1.95 -12.33
C ALA A 81 2.61 -1.89 -11.89
N PHE A 82 2.86 -1.29 -10.73
CA PHE A 82 4.19 -1.27 -10.13
C PHE A 82 4.12 -1.22 -8.62
N THR A 83 5.14 -1.77 -7.98
CA THR A 83 5.35 -1.68 -6.53
C THR A 83 6.70 -1.07 -6.25
N ILE A 84 6.75 -0.17 -5.27
CA ILE A 84 8.00 0.40 -4.75
C ILE A 84 8.37 -0.35 -3.47
N LEU A 85 9.46 -1.10 -3.53
CA LEU A 85 10.04 -1.81 -2.41
C LEU A 85 11.01 -0.89 -1.66
N VAL A 86 10.55 -0.34 -0.53
CA VAL A 86 11.33 0.64 0.25
C VAL A 86 12.64 0.04 0.79
N ASN A 87 12.60 -1.24 1.17
CA ASN A 87 13.75 -2.02 1.64
C ASN A 87 14.54 -2.70 0.50
N GLY A 88 14.12 -2.55 -0.76
CA GLY A 88 14.77 -3.17 -1.92
C GLY A 88 14.64 -4.69 -2.06
N ARG A 89 13.97 -5.35 -1.12
CA ARG A 89 13.99 -6.81 -1.02
C ARG A 89 12.64 -7.46 -1.30
N SER A 90 11.60 -7.04 -0.59
CA SER A 90 10.30 -7.69 -0.70
C SER A 90 9.17 -6.78 -0.26
N GLY A 91 8.01 -6.98 -0.87
CA GLY A 91 6.77 -6.31 -0.55
C GLY A 91 5.59 -7.19 -0.92
N THR A 92 4.44 -6.83 -0.37
CA THR A 92 3.18 -7.49 -0.68
C THR A 92 2.23 -6.47 -1.28
N ASP A 93 1.52 -6.86 -2.33
CA ASP A 93 0.44 -6.08 -2.92
C ASP A 93 -0.81 -6.95 -3.00
N ARG A 94 -1.98 -6.33 -3.00
CA ARG A 94 -3.26 -7.03 -3.12
C ARG A 94 -4.02 -6.50 -4.30
N VAL A 95 -4.32 -7.40 -5.22
CA VAL A 95 -5.06 -7.09 -6.44
C VAL A 95 -6.42 -7.76 -6.38
N MET A 96 -7.44 -6.98 -6.71
CA MET A 96 -8.81 -7.47 -6.80
C MET A 96 -9.17 -7.52 -8.28
N GLY A 97 -9.39 -8.72 -8.80
CA GLY A 97 -9.81 -8.91 -10.18
C GLY A 97 -11.20 -8.34 -10.40
N THR A 98 -11.44 -7.83 -11.60
CA THR A 98 -12.78 -7.43 -12.08
C THR A 98 -13.51 -8.58 -12.76
N SER A 99 -12.84 -9.71 -12.94
CA SER A 99 -13.37 -10.89 -13.63
C SER A 99 -14.00 -11.89 -12.65
N GLU A 100 -15.05 -12.57 -13.10
CA GLU A 100 -15.68 -13.70 -12.40
C GLU A 100 -14.83 -14.98 -12.47
N THR A 101 -13.74 -14.97 -13.24
CA THR A 101 -12.82 -16.09 -13.35
C THR A 101 -11.76 -16.03 -12.25
N PRO A 102 -11.38 -17.18 -11.65
CA PRO A 102 -10.27 -17.24 -10.70
C PRO A 102 -8.99 -16.64 -11.30
N MET A 103 -8.29 -15.86 -10.49
CA MET A 103 -7.04 -15.24 -10.89
C MET A 103 -5.94 -16.32 -10.95
N THR A 104 -5.32 -16.50 -12.12
CA THR A 104 -4.26 -17.48 -12.37
C THR A 104 -2.89 -16.79 -12.50
N ALA A 105 -1.81 -17.54 -12.26
CA ALA A 105 -0.45 -16.98 -12.28
C ALA A 105 -0.09 -16.42 -13.67
N ASP A 106 -0.66 -16.97 -14.74
CA ASP A 106 -0.43 -16.54 -16.13
C ASP A 106 -0.94 -15.13 -16.41
N ARG A 107 -1.82 -14.60 -15.55
CA ARG A 107 -2.32 -13.22 -15.64
C ARG A 107 -1.36 -12.20 -15.05
N VAL A 108 -0.30 -12.65 -14.37
CA VAL A 108 0.72 -11.80 -13.77
C VAL A 108 2.03 -11.97 -14.51
N THR A 109 2.45 -10.93 -15.21
CA THR A 109 3.68 -10.95 -16.02
C THR A 109 4.67 -9.93 -15.49
N TYR A 110 5.82 -10.41 -15.02
CA TYR A 110 6.94 -9.54 -14.64
C TYR A 110 7.47 -8.78 -15.86
N GLN A 111 7.74 -7.47 -15.71
CA GLN A 111 8.25 -6.64 -16.79
C GLN A 111 9.69 -6.17 -16.51
N SER A 112 9.91 -5.40 -15.45
CA SER A 112 11.22 -4.81 -15.17
C SER A 112 11.45 -4.52 -13.68
N CYS A 113 12.71 -4.44 -13.27
CA CYS A 113 13.11 -4.02 -11.92
C CYS A 113 14.20 -2.95 -12.05
N ARG A 114 13.95 -1.81 -11.40
CA ARG A 114 14.85 -0.64 -11.41
C ARG A 114 15.13 -0.20 -10.00
N VAL A 115 16.39 0.08 -9.69
CA VAL A 115 16.79 0.64 -8.41
C VAL A 115 16.58 2.16 -8.48
N CYS A 116 15.85 2.67 -7.51
CA CYS A 116 15.56 4.09 -7.36
C CYS A 116 16.60 4.74 -6.45
N LYS A 117 16.77 6.05 -6.59
CA LYS A 117 17.57 6.82 -5.63
C LYS A 117 16.89 6.75 -4.26
N ALA A 118 17.63 6.31 -3.25
CA ALA A 118 17.24 6.54 -1.87
C ALA A 118 17.13 8.04 -1.64
N GLY A 119 15.94 8.51 -1.33
CA GLY A 119 15.72 9.85 -0.82
C GLY A 119 16.55 10.01 0.45
N ALA A 120 17.10 11.21 0.65
CA ALA A 120 17.75 11.52 1.89
C ALA A 120 16.73 11.24 3.00
N SER A 121 17.01 10.24 3.84
CA SER A 121 16.41 10.12 5.16
C SER A 121 16.83 11.37 5.88
N ASN A 122 16.07 12.45 5.66
CA ASN A 122 16.27 13.68 6.35
C ASN A 122 16.22 13.28 7.81
N ALA A 123 17.18 13.77 8.58
CA ALA A 123 17.06 13.98 10.01
C ALA A 123 15.88 14.94 10.36
N ALA A 124 14.79 14.92 9.57
CA ALA A 124 13.49 15.53 9.77
C ALA A 124 12.68 14.79 10.85
N GLU A 125 13.25 13.79 11.51
CA GLU A 125 12.77 13.32 12.80
C GLU A 125 12.89 14.42 13.88
N LYS A 126 13.82 15.38 13.72
CA LYS A 126 13.81 16.62 14.52
C LYS A 126 12.63 17.54 14.20
N SER A 127 12.16 17.56 12.94
CA SER A 127 11.07 18.45 12.52
C SER A 127 9.70 17.85 12.82
N ALA A 128 9.52 16.54 12.63
CA ALA A 128 8.27 15.86 12.99
C ALA A 128 8.05 15.79 14.50
N ALA A 129 9.10 15.61 15.32
CA ALA A 129 9.00 15.74 16.76
C ALA A 129 8.64 17.17 17.20
N GLN A 130 9.11 18.19 16.46
CA GLN A 130 8.83 19.58 16.77
C GLN A 130 7.40 20.00 16.36
N THR A 131 6.89 19.53 15.22
CA THR A 131 5.49 19.77 14.80
C THR A 131 4.48 18.95 15.61
N ARG A 132 4.86 17.77 16.12
CA ARG A 132 3.98 16.97 17.00
C ARG A 132 3.71 17.67 18.33
N ASN A 133 4.73 18.31 18.91
CA ASN A 133 4.56 19.13 20.12
C ASN A 133 3.64 20.34 19.88
N GLU A 134 3.73 20.99 18.72
CA GLU A 134 2.88 22.14 18.40
C GLU A 134 1.42 21.73 18.17
N ALA A 135 1.19 20.61 17.45
CA ALA A 135 -0.13 20.05 17.25
C ALA A 135 -0.73 19.55 18.58
N GLU A 136 0.03 18.81 19.40
CA GLU A 136 -0.43 18.36 20.72
C GLU A 136 -0.77 19.54 21.63
N MET A 137 0.03 20.62 21.67
CA MET A 137 -0.31 21.82 22.43
C MET A 137 -1.57 22.53 21.92
N LEU A 138 -1.83 22.52 20.60
CA LEU A 138 -3.07 23.07 20.03
C LEU A 138 -4.29 22.20 20.36
N PHE A 139 -4.13 20.87 20.36
CA PHE A 139 -5.20 19.95 20.73
C PHE A 139 -5.48 19.97 22.25
N ASP A 140 -4.45 20.00 23.09
CA ASP A 140 -4.62 20.15 24.54
C ASP A 140 -5.24 21.50 24.89
N ALA A 141 -4.80 22.61 24.27
CA ALA A 141 -5.43 23.92 24.47
C ALA A 141 -6.89 23.97 23.98
N ALA A 142 -7.25 23.17 22.97
CA ALA A 142 -8.64 23.05 22.51
C ALA A 142 -9.49 22.16 23.42
N LEU A 143 -8.91 21.10 23.99
CA LEU A 143 -9.56 20.19 24.94
C LEU A 143 -9.77 20.85 26.31
N ASP A 144 -8.79 21.60 26.82
CA ASP A 144 -8.90 22.32 28.09
C ASP A 144 -10.01 23.38 28.07
N ARG A 145 -10.32 23.92 26.88
CA ARG A 145 -11.42 24.88 26.72
C ARG A 145 -12.81 24.28 26.96
N ASN A 146 -12.97 22.96 27.10
CA ASN A 146 -14.23 22.26 27.45
C ASN A 146 -15.50 22.74 26.69
N ASP A 147 -15.34 23.44 25.56
CA ASP A 147 -16.43 24.10 24.82
C ASP A 147 -16.91 23.24 23.64
N PHE A 148 -16.58 21.96 23.66
CA PHE A 148 -17.08 21.02 22.65
C PHE A 148 -18.41 20.43 23.12
N ASN A 149 -19.47 21.22 22.99
CA ASN A 149 -20.83 20.73 23.18
C ASN A 149 -21.37 20.17 21.84
N PRO A 150 -21.45 18.84 21.65
CA PRO A 150 -21.89 18.25 20.38
C PRO A 150 -23.36 18.53 20.05
N TYR A 151 -24.14 19.07 21.00
CA TYR A 151 -25.54 19.46 20.83
C TYR A 151 -25.74 20.93 20.48
N SER A 152 -24.70 21.78 20.54
CA SER A 152 -24.81 23.21 20.23
C SER A 152 -24.30 23.55 18.83
N LYS A 153 -24.39 22.62 17.87
CA LYS A 153 -23.94 22.85 16.48
C LYS A 153 -24.54 24.13 15.91
N ASP A 154 -25.82 24.38 16.16
CA ASP A 154 -26.51 25.58 15.67
C ASP A 154 -25.98 26.88 16.30
N GLU A 155 -25.63 26.85 17.59
CA GLU A 155 -25.04 28.01 18.29
C GLU A 155 -23.59 28.28 17.87
N ALA A 156 -22.83 27.24 17.54
CA ALA A 156 -21.47 27.38 17.00
C ALA A 156 -21.49 28.04 15.61
N PHE A 157 -22.43 27.67 14.75
CA PHE A 157 -22.64 28.34 13.47
C PHE A 157 -23.17 29.77 13.63
N GLN A 158 -24.06 30.02 14.60
CA GLN A 158 -24.55 31.37 14.90
C GLN A 158 -23.47 32.26 15.52
N ARG A 159 -22.52 31.71 16.29
CA ARG A 159 -21.34 32.44 16.77
C ARG A 159 -20.37 32.75 15.64
N LEU A 160 -20.18 31.83 14.70
CA LEU A 160 -19.33 32.06 13.53
C LEU A 160 -19.94 33.11 12.57
N ALA A 161 -21.27 33.12 12.43
CA ALA A 161 -22.00 34.11 11.64
C ALA A 161 -22.19 35.45 12.37
N GLY A 162 -22.35 35.42 13.71
CA GLY A 162 -22.61 36.58 14.55
C GLY A 162 -21.37 37.41 14.90
N ASN A 163 -20.17 36.81 14.91
CA ASN A 163 -18.91 37.53 15.12
C ASN A 163 -18.33 38.19 13.86
N ALA A 164 -19.08 38.25 12.76
CA ALA A 164 -18.72 39.01 11.56
C ALA A 164 -18.61 40.54 11.80
N GLY A 165 -18.91 41.03 13.01
CA GLY A 165 -18.79 42.43 13.41
C GLY A 165 -17.52 42.80 14.21
N ALA A 166 -16.71 41.84 14.67
CA ALA A 166 -15.49 42.11 15.42
C ALA A 166 -14.27 41.51 14.69
N VAL A 167 -13.54 42.37 14.00
CA VAL A 167 -12.45 42.01 13.09
C VAL A 167 -11.17 41.73 13.88
N ASP A 168 -11.02 40.52 14.43
CA ASP A 168 -9.72 40.03 14.90
C ASP A 168 -8.96 39.37 13.73
N GLY A 169 -7.78 39.90 13.42
CA GLY A 169 -6.96 39.52 12.25
C GLY A 169 -6.57 38.04 12.17
N ALA A 170 -6.66 37.30 13.28
CA ALA A 170 -6.42 35.86 13.31
C ALA A 170 -7.51 35.06 12.58
N ASN A 171 -8.77 35.51 12.58
CA ASN A 171 -9.87 34.80 11.93
C ASN A 171 -9.87 34.98 10.40
N MET A 172 -9.38 36.10 9.88
CA MET A 172 -9.18 36.28 8.43
C MET A 172 -8.08 35.37 7.88
N ALA A 173 -7.02 35.12 8.66
CA ALA A 173 -5.97 34.18 8.26
C ALA A 173 -6.50 32.74 8.16
N ALA A 174 -7.34 32.32 9.10
CA ALA A 174 -8.00 31.02 9.06
C ALA A 174 -8.99 30.92 7.89
N MET A 175 -9.70 32.00 7.55
CA MET A 175 -10.62 31.98 6.42
C MET A 175 -9.88 31.97 5.06
N MET A 176 -8.74 32.65 4.95
CA MET A 176 -7.89 32.61 3.76
C MET A 176 -7.24 31.23 3.55
N SER A 177 -6.88 30.50 4.60
CA SER A 177 -6.34 29.14 4.47
C SER A 177 -7.41 28.15 3.97
N VAL A 178 -8.65 28.27 4.45
CA VAL A 178 -9.78 27.45 3.96
C VAL A 178 -10.09 27.77 2.50
N MET A 179 -10.12 29.04 2.12
CA MET A 179 -10.40 29.42 0.73
C MET A 179 -9.28 28.99 -0.24
N GLN A 180 -8.01 29.03 0.19
CA GLN A 180 -6.88 28.48 -0.58
C GLN A 180 -6.95 26.96 -0.72
N SER A 181 -7.37 26.23 0.32
CA SER A 181 -7.55 24.79 0.23
C SER A 181 -8.62 24.40 -0.80
N MET A 182 -9.69 25.18 -0.91
CA MET A 182 -10.79 24.91 -1.83
C MET A 182 -10.41 25.17 -3.30
N GLN A 183 -9.56 26.15 -3.58
CA GLN A 183 -9.01 26.39 -4.92
C GLN A 183 -8.06 25.26 -5.38
N GLN A 184 -7.34 24.61 -4.46
CA GLN A 184 -6.50 23.45 -4.80
C GLN A 184 -7.32 22.23 -5.23
N LEU A 185 -8.52 22.04 -4.66
CA LEU A 185 -9.44 20.96 -5.05
C LEU A 185 -10.05 21.18 -6.43
N GLN A 186 -10.33 22.42 -6.84
CA GLN A 186 -10.86 22.70 -8.18
C GLN A 186 -9.82 22.48 -9.29
N ALA A 187 -8.52 22.65 -9.00
CA ALA A 187 -7.44 22.36 -9.94
C ALA A 187 -7.20 20.85 -10.15
N THR A 188 -7.64 19.99 -9.23
CA THR A 188 -7.49 18.53 -9.36
C THR A 188 -8.67 17.85 -10.08
N VAL A 189 -9.87 18.45 -10.06
CA VAL A 189 -11.06 17.89 -10.73
C VAL A 189 -11.07 18.17 -12.24
N GLY A 190 -10.30 19.16 -12.72
CA GLY A 190 -10.27 19.56 -14.14
C GLY A 190 -9.38 18.74 -15.08
N ARG A 191 -8.66 17.69 -14.60
CA ARG A 191 -7.63 17.02 -15.41
C ARG A 191 -7.97 15.60 -15.89
N SER A 192 -9.24 15.20 -15.80
CA SER A 192 -9.71 13.86 -16.21
C SER A 192 -10.75 13.93 -17.35
N ALA A 193 -10.48 14.69 -18.41
CA ALA A 193 -11.31 14.69 -19.62
C ALA A 193 -10.47 14.86 -20.89
N SER A 194 -9.80 13.78 -21.30
CA SER A 194 -9.49 13.54 -22.72
C SER A 194 -9.42 12.04 -22.98
N VAL A 195 -10.58 11.44 -23.25
CA VAL A 195 -10.70 10.10 -23.83
C VAL A 195 -10.87 10.30 -25.34
N PRO A 196 -9.96 9.82 -26.19
CA PRO A 196 -10.19 9.82 -27.64
C PRO A 196 -11.20 8.73 -28.04
N ALA A 197 -11.97 9.07 -29.05
CA ALA A 197 -13.12 8.32 -29.55
C ALA A 197 -12.75 7.09 -30.41
N ALA A 198 -13.57 6.05 -30.27
CA ALA A 198 -14.08 5.12 -31.26
C ALA A 198 -13.13 4.26 -32.11
N VAL A 199 -13.19 2.94 -31.89
CA VAL A 199 -13.24 1.95 -32.99
C VAL A 199 -14.37 0.96 -32.70
N ALA A 200 -15.27 0.84 -33.66
CA ALA A 200 -16.45 -0.01 -33.64
C ALA A 200 -16.09 -1.48 -33.89
N VAL A 201 -16.65 -2.40 -33.10
CA VAL A 201 -16.72 -3.83 -33.43
C VAL A 201 -18.10 -4.35 -33.03
N SER A 202 -18.86 -4.79 -34.03
CA SER A 202 -20.13 -5.50 -33.92
C SER A 202 -19.95 -6.86 -33.21
N PRO A 203 -21.02 -7.40 -32.62
CA PRO A 203 -21.24 -8.84 -32.82
C PRO A 203 -22.68 -9.24 -33.12
N SER A 204 -22.71 -10.27 -33.95
CA SER A 204 -23.82 -11.05 -34.46
C SER A 204 -24.54 -11.86 -33.36
N ALA A 205 -25.77 -12.25 -33.68
CA ALA A 205 -26.77 -12.81 -32.79
C ALA A 205 -26.68 -14.34 -32.56
N ALA A 206 -27.24 -14.75 -31.40
CA ALA A 206 -27.92 -16.02 -31.06
C ALA A 206 -27.09 -17.25 -30.63
N PRO A 207 -27.68 -18.25 -29.90
CA PRO A 207 -28.87 -18.23 -29.04
C PRO A 207 -28.62 -18.75 -27.60
N ALA A 208 -29.63 -18.54 -26.76
CA ALA A 208 -29.77 -18.90 -25.36
C ALA A 208 -29.60 -20.40 -25.03
N LYS A 209 -28.91 -20.68 -23.92
CA LYS A 209 -29.14 -21.86 -23.08
C LYS A 209 -29.57 -21.40 -21.69
N LYS A 210 -30.79 -21.76 -21.32
CA LYS A 210 -31.32 -21.69 -19.96
C LYS A 210 -30.58 -22.72 -19.09
N THR A 211 -29.90 -22.27 -18.06
CA THR A 211 -29.60 -23.07 -16.87
C THR A 211 -30.24 -22.35 -15.70
N THR A 212 -31.44 -22.80 -15.36
CA THR A 212 -32.08 -22.58 -14.06
C THR A 212 -31.21 -23.21 -13.00
N ASP A 213 -30.65 -22.41 -12.09
CA ASP A 213 -30.42 -22.86 -10.72
C ASP A 213 -30.68 -21.73 -9.73
N THR A 214 -31.65 -22.00 -8.87
CA THR A 214 -32.32 -21.08 -7.96
C THR A 214 -31.54 -21.04 -6.65
N CYS A 215 -30.63 -20.08 -6.47
CA CYS A 215 -30.10 -19.76 -5.14
C CYS A 215 -31.09 -18.83 -4.43
N THR A 216 -32.12 -19.43 -3.83
CA THR A 216 -33.15 -18.71 -3.07
C THR A 216 -32.56 -18.10 -1.80
N SER A 217 -32.76 -16.79 -1.67
CA SER A 217 -32.21 -15.87 -0.66
C SER A 217 -32.82 -15.99 0.74
N LYS A 218 -33.01 -17.22 1.27
CA LYS A 218 -33.43 -17.43 2.66
C LYS A 218 -32.60 -18.50 3.35
N GLY A 219 -31.58 -18.04 4.07
CA GLY A 219 -30.88 -18.83 5.08
C GLY A 219 -29.40 -19.03 4.76
N PHE A 220 -28.54 -18.53 5.65
CA PHE A 220 -27.11 -18.83 5.69
C PHE A 220 -26.87 -20.33 5.89
N ARG A 221 -26.85 -21.14 4.83
CA ARG A 221 -26.18 -22.45 4.84
C ARG A 221 -25.50 -22.69 3.49
N THR A 222 -24.17 -22.62 3.55
CA THR A 222 -23.19 -23.35 2.73
C THR A 222 -23.62 -23.64 1.29
N CYS A 223 -23.17 -22.82 0.34
CA CYS A 223 -23.01 -23.29 -1.03
C CYS A 223 -21.96 -24.40 -1.01
N ASP A 224 -22.40 -25.63 -1.28
CA ASP A 224 -21.53 -26.78 -1.46
C ASP A 224 -20.76 -26.58 -2.77
N PHE A 225 -19.50 -26.18 -2.66
CA PHE A 225 -18.62 -26.04 -3.82
C PHE A 225 -18.10 -27.45 -4.14
N GLY A 226 -18.81 -28.14 -5.04
CA GLY A 226 -18.44 -29.46 -5.53
C GLY A 226 -16.97 -29.50 -5.94
N TRP A 227 -16.22 -30.41 -5.30
CA TRP A 227 -14.85 -30.73 -5.68
C TRP A 227 -14.85 -31.43 -7.05
N PRO A 228 -13.85 -31.19 -7.92
CA PRO A 228 -13.75 -31.91 -9.18
C PRO A 228 -13.41 -33.38 -8.91
N GLU A 229 -14.35 -34.28 -9.24
CA GLU A 229 -14.14 -35.72 -9.24
C GLU A 229 -13.02 -36.11 -10.21
N ASP A 230 -12.20 -37.05 -9.76
CA ASP A 230 -11.08 -37.68 -10.46
C ASP A 230 -11.40 -38.06 -11.91
N VAL A 231 -10.60 -37.54 -12.85
CA VAL A 231 -10.59 -38.01 -14.24
C VAL A 231 -9.74 -39.28 -14.32
N PRO A 232 -10.29 -40.44 -14.74
CA PRO A 232 -9.52 -41.67 -14.88
C PRO A 232 -8.51 -41.53 -16.02
N ARG A 233 -7.23 -41.77 -15.73
CA ARG A 233 -6.19 -41.94 -16.76
C ARG A 233 -6.47 -43.22 -17.56
N LYS A 234 -6.60 -43.08 -18.87
CA LYS A 234 -6.43 -44.18 -19.82
C LYS A 234 -5.00 -44.19 -20.34
#